data_AF-A0A498HQH0-F1
#
_entry.id   AF-A0A498HQH0-F1
#
_cell.length_a   1.000
_cell.length_b   1.000
_cell.length_c   1.000
_cell.angle_alpha   90.00
_cell.angle_beta   90.00
_cell.angle_gamma   90.00
#
_symmetry.space_group_name_H-M   'P 1'
#
loop_
_entity.id
_entity.type
_entity.pdbx_description
1 polymer ?
#
loop_
_entity_poly.entity_id
_entity_poly.type
_entity_poly.pdbx_seq_one_letter_code
_entity_poly.pdbx_strand_id
1 'polypeptide(L)'
;MKRRNIHIFLLSIFLVQTFFLGATTGEVLPISHNAGLRGSSHTLHYKQRQLLYYTDHHGSRGVTVTAAGSLVFENPRLRSAYTALQAWKRAMVSDPWDQTSNWVGSDVCKYTGVFCAQAPDDPSVQTVAGIDLNHADIAGFLPEELGLLLDIALFHINSNRFCGKVPKSFNKLKLLFELDLSNNRFAGEFPDVVLQLPALKFLDLRFNEFEGKVPKELFDKDLDAIFINHNRFSFQLPDNFGKSPVSVIVLANNNFHGCVPASLGNMSKNLNELVLAHNGFHSCLPKEIGMLKNVRLFDVSHNRVVGELPKEIVEMESLEQLNVAHNMLRGTIPEGQELLAEKAKAENLFAMQIGFV
;
A
#
# COMPACT_ATOMS: atom_id res chain seq x y z
N MET A 1 31.61 14.07 -1.35
CA MET A 1 30.62 14.30 -0.27
C MET A 1 29.99 12.97 0.09
N LYS A 2 30.10 12.53 1.35
CA LYS A 2 29.69 11.20 1.84
C LYS A 2 28.18 10.97 1.63
N ARG A 3 27.82 9.85 0.99
CA ARG A 3 26.46 9.28 1.01
C ARG A 3 26.11 8.97 2.46
N ARG A 4 25.11 9.65 3.00
CA ARG A 4 24.56 9.38 4.32
C ARG A 4 23.38 8.45 4.08
N ASN A 5 23.58 7.15 4.30
CA ASN A 5 22.50 6.17 4.33
C ASN A 5 21.51 6.62 5.41
N ILE A 6 20.32 7.04 5.01
CA ILE A 6 19.20 7.25 5.93
C ILE A 6 18.70 5.85 6.24
N HIS A 7 19.14 5.30 7.38
CA HIS A 7 18.49 4.14 7.97
C HIS A 7 17.11 4.60 8.44
N ILE A 8 16.07 4.31 7.65
CA ILE A 8 14.69 4.40 8.09
C ILE A 8 14.51 3.29 9.13
N PHE A 9 14.56 3.67 10.41
CA PHE A 9 14.21 2.79 11.53
C PHE A 9 12.69 2.89 11.70
N LEU A 10 11.93 2.02 11.03
CA LEU A 10 10.50 1.86 11.29
C LEU A 10 10.33 0.85 12.42
N LEU A 11 10.18 1.35 13.64
CA LEU A 11 9.62 0.59 14.76
C LEU A 11 8.15 0.29 14.46
N SER A 12 7.89 -0.82 13.77
CA SER A 12 6.57 -1.41 13.66
C SER A 12 6.20 -2.06 15.00
N ILE A 13 5.62 -1.26 15.91
CA ILE A 13 4.94 -1.79 17.10
C ILE A 13 3.68 -2.53 16.61
N PHE A 14 3.77 -3.85 16.51
CA PHE A 14 2.61 -4.72 16.35
C PHE A 14 1.81 -4.76 17.65
N LEU A 15 0.76 -3.95 17.75
CA LEU A 15 -0.32 -4.14 18.70
C LEU A 15 -1.31 -5.16 18.11
N VAL A 16 -1.15 -6.43 18.52
CA VAL A 16 -2.19 -7.45 18.33
C VAL A 16 -3.35 -7.10 19.26
N GLN A 17 -4.42 -6.51 18.72
CA GLN A 17 -5.70 -6.49 19.42
C GLN A 17 -6.49 -7.74 19.05
N THR A 18 -6.58 -8.67 19.98
CA THR A 18 -7.51 -9.79 19.96
C THR A 18 -8.93 -9.27 20.15
N PHE A 19 -9.74 -9.28 19.10
CA PHE A 19 -11.19 -9.10 19.22
C PHE A 19 -11.83 -10.43 19.63
N PHE A 20 -12.36 -10.49 20.85
CA PHE A 20 -13.24 -11.57 21.30
C PHE A 20 -14.58 -11.49 20.56
N LEU A 21 -14.89 -12.50 19.75
CA LEU A 21 -16.24 -12.75 19.24
C LEU A 21 -17.00 -13.61 20.25
N GLY A 22 -17.95 -13.01 20.95
CA GLY A 22 -18.94 -13.72 21.76
C GLY A 22 -19.91 -14.47 20.86
N ALA A 23 -20.04 -15.78 21.07
CA ALA A 23 -21.03 -16.61 20.42
C ALA A 23 -22.41 -16.41 21.07
N THR A 24 -23.43 -16.15 20.26
CA THR A 24 -24.85 -16.31 20.67
C THR A 24 -25.49 -17.38 19.80
N THR A 25 -25.98 -18.42 20.44
CA THR A 25 -26.74 -19.54 19.87
C THR A 25 -28.13 -19.08 19.44
N GLY A 26 -28.49 -19.36 18.18
CA GLY A 26 -29.84 -19.19 17.66
C GLY A 26 -30.31 -20.50 17.01
N GLU A 27 -31.42 -21.02 17.51
CA GLU A 27 -32.01 -22.32 17.21
C GLU A 27 -32.44 -22.50 15.75
N VAL A 28 -32.36 -23.75 15.27
CA VAL A 28 -32.88 -24.21 13.98
C VAL A 28 -34.23 -24.89 14.20
N LEU A 29 -35.24 -24.52 13.41
CA LEU A 29 -36.43 -25.35 13.18
C LEU A 29 -36.66 -25.56 11.67
N PRO A 30 -37.02 -26.78 11.22
CA PRO A 30 -37.03 -27.16 9.80
C PRO A 30 -38.44 -27.14 9.20
N ILE A 31 -38.56 -26.85 7.89
CA ILE A 31 -39.72 -27.27 7.09
C ILE A 31 -39.26 -27.80 5.73
N SER A 32 -39.93 -28.86 5.31
CA SER A 32 -39.57 -29.84 4.30
C SER A 32 -40.47 -29.80 3.04
N HIS A 33 -39.87 -30.21 1.92
CA HIS A 33 -40.39 -30.82 0.68
C HIS A 33 -41.23 -30.06 -0.39
N ASN A 34 -40.58 -29.93 -1.56
CA ASN A 34 -41.00 -30.27 -2.95
C ASN A 34 -42.30 -29.70 -3.56
N ALA A 35 -42.17 -28.92 -4.65
CA ALA A 35 -42.54 -29.34 -6.01
C ALA A 35 -42.27 -28.24 -7.08
N GLY A 36 -41.82 -28.66 -8.28
CA GLY A 36 -42.36 -28.16 -9.55
C GLY A 36 -41.72 -26.93 -10.23
N LEU A 37 -40.87 -27.21 -11.22
CA LEU A 37 -40.33 -26.25 -12.20
C LEU A 37 -41.41 -25.67 -13.14
N ARG A 38 -41.45 -24.33 -13.31
CA ARG A 38 -41.50 -23.64 -14.63
C ARG A 38 -41.64 -22.11 -14.47
N GLY A 39 -40.83 -21.37 -15.24
CA GLY A 39 -41.14 -19.98 -15.61
C GLY A 39 -40.28 -18.93 -14.90
N SER A 40 -39.25 -18.47 -15.60
CA SER A 40 -38.41 -17.30 -15.34
C SER A 40 -39.05 -16.16 -14.53
N SER A 41 -38.61 -15.98 -13.29
CA SER A 41 -38.77 -14.72 -12.52
C SER A 41 -37.60 -14.49 -11.54
N HIS A 42 -36.38 -14.87 -11.94
CA HIS A 42 -35.15 -14.57 -11.20
C HIS A 42 -34.13 -13.92 -12.15
N THR A 43 -34.43 -12.69 -12.58
CA THR A 43 -33.43 -11.79 -13.20
C THR A 43 -33.67 -10.31 -12.87
N LEU A 44 -34.52 -10.01 -11.88
CA LEU A 44 -34.95 -8.65 -11.59
C LEU A 44 -34.61 -8.15 -10.18
N HIS A 45 -33.68 -8.80 -9.46
CA HIS A 45 -33.22 -8.38 -8.13
C HIS A 45 -31.68 -8.37 -8.00
N TYR A 46 -30.98 -7.86 -9.01
CA TYR A 46 -29.55 -7.50 -8.93
C TYR A 46 -29.25 -6.06 -9.38
N LYS A 47 -30.26 -5.21 -9.57
CA LYS A 47 -30.10 -3.86 -10.16
C LYS A 47 -30.68 -2.72 -9.32
N GLN A 48 -30.66 -2.84 -7.98
CA GLN A 48 -31.18 -1.76 -7.14
C GLN A 48 -30.35 -1.51 -5.87
N ARG A 49 -29.05 -1.28 -6.07
CA ARG A 49 -28.22 -0.32 -5.30
C ARG A 49 -27.11 0.29 -6.19
N GLN A 50 -27.41 0.52 -7.46
CA GLN A 50 -26.66 1.49 -8.26
C GLN A 50 -27.14 2.88 -7.83
N LEU A 51 -26.45 3.46 -6.84
CA LEU A 51 -26.56 4.89 -6.60
C LEU A 51 -26.18 5.61 -7.90
N LEU A 52 -27.10 6.46 -8.34
CA LEU A 52 -27.03 7.32 -9.52
C LEU A 52 -25.72 8.11 -9.58
N TYR A 53 -24.69 7.53 -10.20
CA TYR A 53 -23.56 8.26 -10.77
C TYR A 53 -23.23 7.63 -12.12
N TYR A 54 -24.08 7.96 -13.08
CA TYR A 54 -23.89 7.64 -14.49
C TYR A 54 -22.65 8.38 -14.98
N THR A 55 -21.65 7.62 -15.41
CA THR A 55 -20.44 8.03 -16.09
C THR A 55 -20.74 8.37 -17.55
N ASP A 56 -20.25 9.49 -18.05
CA ASP A 56 -20.09 9.72 -19.49
C ASP A 56 -18.73 9.16 -19.97
N HIS A 57 -18.62 8.89 -21.26
CA HIS A 57 -17.47 8.23 -21.89
C HIS A 57 -16.18 9.08 -21.94
N HIS A 58 -16.16 10.23 -21.26
CA HIS A 58 -15.00 11.11 -21.13
C HIS A 58 -14.94 11.64 -19.69
N GLY A 59 -14.60 10.78 -18.74
CA GLY A 59 -14.62 11.03 -17.29
C GLY A 59 -13.78 12.21 -16.81
N SER A 60 -14.29 13.42 -17.01
CA SER A 60 -13.73 14.68 -16.54
C SER A 60 -14.84 15.48 -15.86
N ARG A 61 -14.86 15.50 -14.52
CA ARG A 61 -15.46 16.63 -13.79
C ARG A 61 -14.38 17.70 -13.67
N GLY A 62 -14.16 18.47 -14.74
CA GLY A 62 -13.29 19.65 -14.67
C GLY A 62 -13.91 20.67 -13.72
N VAL A 63 -13.34 20.83 -12.53
CA VAL A 63 -13.80 21.83 -11.57
C VAL A 63 -13.08 23.12 -11.93
N THR A 64 -13.75 24.00 -12.68
CA THR A 64 -13.19 25.28 -13.07
C THR A 64 -13.05 26.19 -11.83
N VAL A 65 -11.83 26.29 -11.31
CA VAL A 65 -11.46 27.26 -10.27
C VAL A 65 -10.69 28.41 -10.94
N THR A 66 -11.39 29.51 -11.28
CA THR A 66 -10.71 30.76 -11.63
C THR A 66 -10.33 31.50 -10.35
N ALA A 67 -9.04 31.80 -10.16
CA ALA A 67 -8.59 32.66 -9.07
C ALA A 67 -9.36 34.00 -9.12
N ALA A 68 -10.00 34.39 -8.01
CA ALA A 68 -10.66 35.69 -7.92
C ALA A 68 -9.63 36.78 -8.24
N GLY A 69 -9.95 37.68 -9.17
CA GLY A 69 -9.02 38.69 -9.70
C GLY A 69 -8.43 39.68 -8.69
N SER A 70 -8.75 39.55 -7.40
CA SER A 70 -8.25 40.36 -6.29
C SER A 70 -7.05 39.76 -5.53
N LEU A 71 -6.73 38.47 -5.72
CA LEU A 71 -5.66 37.82 -4.98
C LEU A 71 -4.29 38.02 -5.64
N VAL A 72 -3.34 38.53 -4.87
CA VAL A 72 -1.93 38.71 -5.29
C VAL A 72 -1.09 37.58 -4.74
N PHE A 73 -0.32 36.93 -5.62
CA PHE A 73 0.57 35.82 -5.27
C PHE A 73 2.02 36.26 -5.50
N GLU A 74 2.92 35.77 -4.65
CA GLU A 74 4.36 36.06 -4.75
C GLU A 74 4.95 35.60 -6.09
N ASN A 75 4.53 34.44 -6.58
CA ASN A 75 4.99 33.89 -7.84
C ASN A 75 3.93 32.98 -8.51
N PRO A 76 4.10 32.62 -9.80
CA PRO A 76 3.15 31.76 -10.52
C PRO A 76 3.00 30.34 -9.97
N ARG A 77 4.02 29.80 -9.27
CA ARG A 77 3.97 28.45 -8.68
C ARG A 77 2.98 28.42 -7.52
N LEU A 78 3.04 29.42 -6.62
CA LEU A 78 2.07 29.56 -5.53
C LEU A 78 0.65 29.85 -6.05
N ARG A 79 0.49 30.57 -7.16
CA ARG A 79 -0.82 30.72 -7.82
C ARG A 79 -1.38 29.38 -8.33
N SER A 80 -0.52 28.55 -8.91
CA SER A 80 -0.90 27.21 -9.39
C SER A 80 -1.25 26.30 -8.22
N ALA A 81 -0.46 26.35 -7.14
CA ALA A 81 -0.72 25.62 -5.91
C ALA A 81 -2.04 26.04 -5.24
N TYR A 82 -2.32 27.34 -5.16
CA TYR A 82 -3.63 27.83 -4.71
C TYR A 82 -4.77 27.23 -5.53
N THR A 83 -4.64 27.21 -6.86
CA THR A 83 -5.67 26.65 -7.75
C THR A 83 -5.91 25.17 -7.45
N ALA A 84 -4.84 24.39 -7.29
CA ALA A 84 -4.90 22.97 -6.93
C ALA A 84 -5.56 22.75 -5.56
N LEU A 85 -5.12 23.48 -4.54
CA LEU A 85 -5.58 23.32 -3.16
C LEU A 85 -7.03 23.77 -2.99
N GLN A 86 -7.46 24.83 -3.68
CA GLN A 86 -8.87 25.24 -3.67
C GLN A 86 -9.76 24.24 -4.43
N ALA A 87 -9.28 23.66 -5.53
CA ALA A 87 -10.00 22.56 -6.20
C ALA A 87 -10.12 21.35 -5.28
N TRP A 88 -9.06 21.00 -4.56
CA TRP A 88 -9.07 19.88 -3.61
C TRP A 88 -9.95 20.14 -2.40
N LYS A 89 -9.90 21.35 -1.81
CA LYS A 89 -10.83 21.75 -0.74
C LYS A 89 -12.29 21.63 -1.16
N ARG A 90 -12.63 21.96 -2.41
CA ARG A 90 -13.99 21.76 -2.96
C ARG A 90 -14.35 20.28 -3.16
N ALA A 91 -13.36 19.42 -3.35
CA ALA A 91 -13.54 17.98 -3.46
C ALA A 91 -13.65 17.28 -2.08
N MET A 92 -13.33 17.97 -0.98
CA MET A 92 -13.53 17.50 0.38
C MET A 92 -14.99 17.68 0.79
N VAL A 93 -15.62 16.59 1.21
CA VAL A 93 -17.03 16.55 1.65
C VAL A 93 -17.18 16.53 3.16
N SER A 94 -16.11 16.21 3.90
CA SER A 94 -16.08 16.23 5.37
C SER A 94 -14.67 16.55 5.83
N ASP A 95 -14.55 17.44 6.80
CA ASP A 95 -13.30 17.81 7.48
C ASP A 95 -13.61 17.92 8.99
N PRO A 96 -13.60 16.81 9.74
CA PRO A 96 -14.13 16.75 11.12
C PRO A 96 -13.38 17.63 12.12
N TRP A 97 -12.14 17.99 11.81
CA TRP A 97 -11.25 18.76 12.69
C TRP A 97 -10.92 20.14 12.13
N ASP A 98 -11.68 20.59 11.11
CA ASP A 98 -11.51 21.89 10.47
C ASP A 98 -10.06 22.17 10.03
N GLN A 99 -9.34 21.13 9.61
CA GLN A 99 -7.92 21.20 9.25
C GLN A 99 -7.69 22.15 8.08
N THR A 100 -8.61 22.17 7.13
CA THR A 100 -8.53 23.00 5.92
C THR A 100 -9.23 24.35 6.07
N SER A 101 -9.68 24.72 7.28
CA SER A 101 -10.38 25.98 7.54
C SER A 101 -9.56 27.20 7.12
N ASN A 102 -8.25 27.20 7.39
CA ASN A 102 -7.33 28.29 7.03
C ASN A 102 -6.86 28.29 5.56
N TRP A 103 -7.35 27.36 4.72
CA TRP A 103 -7.05 27.35 3.28
C TRP A 103 -7.88 28.44 2.56
N VAL A 104 -7.56 29.70 2.84
CA VAL A 104 -8.22 30.90 2.31
C VAL A 104 -7.17 31.98 2.10
N GLY A 105 -7.32 32.78 1.04
CA GLY A 105 -6.37 33.84 0.70
C GLY A 105 -5.15 33.35 -0.08
N SER A 106 -4.26 34.26 -0.48
CA SER A 106 -3.14 33.94 -1.37
C SER A 106 -1.89 33.40 -0.69
N ASP A 107 -1.84 33.41 0.64
CA ASP A 107 -0.70 32.94 1.44
C ASP A 107 -0.74 31.42 1.64
N VAL A 108 -0.54 30.69 0.54
CA VAL A 108 -0.64 29.22 0.47
C VAL A 108 0.29 28.53 1.46
N CYS A 109 1.45 29.12 1.75
CA CYS A 109 2.44 28.54 2.66
C CYS A 109 2.01 28.59 4.14
N LYS A 110 0.93 29.32 4.47
CA LYS A 110 0.33 29.32 5.81
C LYS A 110 -0.81 28.32 5.97
N TYR A 111 -1.19 27.61 4.91
CA TYR A 111 -2.26 26.63 4.96
C TYR A 111 -1.82 25.45 5.84
N THR A 112 -2.72 24.97 6.70
CA THR A 112 -2.43 23.81 7.54
C THR A 112 -2.14 22.61 6.65
N GLY A 113 -1.06 21.89 6.97
CA GLY A 113 -0.63 20.71 6.21
C GLY A 113 0.05 21.03 4.87
N VAL A 114 0.28 22.30 4.52
CA VAL A 114 1.04 22.69 3.33
C VAL A 114 2.40 23.22 3.73
N PHE A 115 3.45 22.66 3.13
CA PHE A 115 4.84 22.99 3.45
C PHE A 115 5.53 23.57 2.22
N CYS A 116 6.06 24.77 2.35
CA CYS A 116 6.80 25.44 1.29
C CYS A 116 8.32 25.35 1.51
N ALA A 117 9.06 25.28 0.42
CA ALA A 117 10.52 25.36 0.40
C ALA A 117 11.00 26.15 -0.82
N GLN A 118 12.30 26.46 -0.85
CA GLN A 118 12.93 27.02 -2.04
C GLN A 118 12.90 26.00 -3.16
N ALA A 119 12.58 26.44 -4.38
CA ALA A 119 12.52 25.59 -5.54
C ALA A 119 13.91 25.04 -5.89
N PRO A 120 14.06 23.74 -6.22
CA PRO A 120 15.36 23.16 -6.53
C PRO A 120 16.05 23.76 -7.76
N ASP A 121 15.26 24.27 -8.72
CA ASP A 121 15.75 24.89 -9.95
C ASP A 121 16.02 26.40 -9.82
N ASP A 122 15.40 27.07 -8.84
CA ASP A 122 15.62 28.49 -8.54
C ASP A 122 15.44 28.75 -7.03
N PRO A 123 16.54 28.86 -6.25
CA PRO A 123 16.47 29.09 -4.82
C PRO A 123 15.84 30.44 -4.41
N SER A 124 15.68 31.37 -5.34
CA SER A 124 15.01 32.66 -5.07
C SER A 124 13.49 32.54 -5.05
N VAL A 125 12.94 31.43 -5.55
CA VAL A 125 11.49 31.19 -5.65
C VAL A 125 11.05 30.21 -4.57
N GLN A 126 10.07 30.61 -3.76
CA GLN A 126 9.39 29.71 -2.84
C GLN A 126 8.23 28.97 -3.54
N THR A 127 8.09 27.67 -3.29
CA THR A 127 7.05 26.81 -3.87
C THR A 127 6.53 25.81 -2.85
N VAL A 128 5.41 25.14 -3.14
CA VAL A 128 4.88 24.06 -2.30
C VAL A 128 5.69 22.80 -2.55
N ALA A 129 6.42 22.37 -1.52
CA ALA A 129 7.31 21.21 -1.56
C ALA A 129 6.71 19.97 -0.87
N GLY A 130 5.72 20.15 0.01
CA GLY A 130 5.11 19.03 0.71
C GLY A 130 3.66 19.30 1.10
N ILE A 131 2.89 18.22 1.17
CA ILE A 131 1.56 18.18 1.79
C ILE A 131 1.58 17.06 2.83
N ASP A 132 1.18 17.37 4.06
CA ASP A 132 0.94 16.40 5.12
C ASP A 132 -0.40 16.68 5.79
N LEU A 133 -1.38 15.81 5.53
CA LEU A 133 -2.70 15.79 6.17
C LEU A 133 -2.92 14.45 6.89
N ASN A 134 -1.86 13.84 7.42
CA ASN A 134 -1.96 12.59 8.13
C ASN A 134 -2.93 12.69 9.32
N HIS A 135 -3.74 11.65 9.52
CA HIS A 135 -4.71 11.56 10.60
C HIS A 135 -5.66 12.76 10.65
N ALA A 136 -6.18 13.18 9.50
CA ALA A 136 -7.14 14.28 9.40
C ALA A 136 -8.61 13.84 9.22
N ASP A 137 -8.86 12.53 9.03
CA ASP A 137 -10.19 11.93 8.82
C ASP A 137 -11.04 12.67 7.76
N ILE A 138 -10.37 13.34 6.82
CA ILE A 138 -10.99 14.13 5.76
C ILE A 138 -11.60 13.16 4.74
N ALA A 139 -12.87 13.36 4.41
CA ALA A 139 -13.52 12.60 3.34
C ALA A 139 -13.60 13.45 2.07
N GLY A 140 -13.38 12.83 0.92
CA GLY A 140 -13.39 13.50 -0.38
C GLY A 140 -12.76 12.64 -1.46
N PHE A 141 -12.29 13.26 -2.54
CA PHE A 141 -11.48 12.61 -3.57
C PHE A 141 -10.31 13.50 -3.98
N LEU A 142 -9.33 12.92 -4.67
CA LEU A 142 -8.21 13.67 -5.25
C LEU A 142 -8.61 14.20 -6.64
N PRO A 143 -8.68 15.52 -6.87
CA PRO A 143 -9.01 16.06 -8.18
C PRO A 143 -7.77 16.13 -9.11
N GLU A 144 -7.98 16.20 -10.43
CA GLU A 144 -6.90 16.26 -11.42
C GLU A 144 -6.06 17.54 -11.30
N GLU A 145 -6.61 18.63 -10.75
CA GLU A 145 -5.93 19.89 -10.52
C GLU A 145 -4.76 19.77 -9.53
N LEU A 146 -4.70 18.72 -8.70
CA LEU A 146 -3.52 18.44 -7.86
C LEU A 146 -2.24 18.23 -8.68
N GLY A 147 -2.36 17.84 -9.96
CA GLY A 147 -1.23 17.77 -10.89
C GLY A 147 -0.61 19.13 -11.25
N LEU A 148 -1.12 20.25 -10.74
CA LEU A 148 -0.50 21.58 -10.84
C LEU A 148 0.60 21.81 -9.79
N LEU A 149 0.73 20.93 -8.79
CA LEU A 149 1.74 21.00 -7.73
C LEU A 149 3.10 20.45 -8.20
N LEU A 150 3.65 21.01 -9.29
CA LEU A 150 4.79 20.42 -10.01
C LEU A 150 6.05 20.22 -9.16
N ASP A 151 6.22 21.01 -8.10
CA ASP A 151 7.41 21.00 -7.24
C ASP A 151 7.26 20.15 -5.97
N ILE A 152 6.13 19.46 -5.81
CA ILE A 152 5.89 18.67 -4.62
C ILE A 152 6.83 17.45 -4.56
N ALA A 153 7.44 17.26 -3.40
CA ALA A 153 8.32 16.14 -3.09
C ALA A 153 7.68 15.15 -2.11
N LEU A 154 6.80 15.62 -1.22
CA LEU A 154 6.14 14.78 -0.21
C LEU A 154 4.62 14.93 -0.31
N PHE A 155 3.90 13.82 -0.38
CA PHE A 155 2.43 13.82 -0.36
C PHE A 155 1.92 12.76 0.61
N HIS A 156 1.61 13.18 1.84
CA HIS A 156 1.18 12.31 2.93
C HIS A 156 -0.26 12.61 3.33
N ILE A 157 -1.14 11.62 3.18
CA ILE A 157 -2.55 11.71 3.54
C ILE A 157 -3.02 10.45 4.28
N ASN A 158 -2.13 9.81 5.05
CA ASN A 158 -2.44 8.63 5.85
C ASN A 158 -3.67 8.87 6.74
N SER A 159 -4.49 7.83 6.96
CA SER A 159 -5.62 7.87 7.89
C SER A 159 -6.62 8.99 7.59
N ASN A 160 -7.09 8.98 6.34
CA ASN A 160 -8.18 9.82 5.87
C ASN A 160 -9.27 8.94 5.24
N ARG A 161 -10.29 9.59 4.67
CA ARG A 161 -11.41 8.93 3.97
C ARG A 161 -11.47 9.35 2.50
N PHE A 162 -10.31 9.62 1.89
CA PHE A 162 -10.25 9.91 0.45
C PHE A 162 -10.59 8.66 -0.36
N CYS A 163 -11.43 8.83 -1.38
CA CYS A 163 -11.93 7.75 -2.21
C CYS A 163 -11.72 8.01 -3.71
N GLY A 164 -12.08 7.03 -4.54
CA GLY A 164 -11.90 7.08 -5.99
C GLY A 164 -10.53 6.53 -6.42
N LYS A 165 -10.05 6.98 -7.58
CA LYS A 165 -8.76 6.60 -8.16
C LYS A 165 -7.72 7.70 -7.95
N VAL A 166 -6.44 7.34 -7.97
CA VAL A 166 -5.33 8.31 -8.03
C VAL A 166 -5.40 9.06 -9.38
N PRO A 167 -5.34 10.40 -9.40
CA PRO A 167 -5.47 11.20 -10.63
C PRO A 167 -4.38 10.90 -11.64
N LYS A 168 -4.71 10.91 -12.93
CA LYS A 168 -3.71 10.68 -13.99
C LYS A 168 -2.70 11.82 -14.09
N SER A 169 -3.10 13.03 -13.72
CA SER A 169 -2.25 14.21 -13.67
C SER A 169 -1.08 14.11 -12.69
N PHE A 170 -1.08 13.13 -11.77
CA PHE A 170 0.07 12.87 -10.89
C PHE A 170 1.32 12.56 -11.71
N ASN A 171 1.20 12.10 -12.96
CA ASN A 171 2.35 11.91 -13.84
C ASN A 171 3.17 13.19 -14.08
N LYS A 172 2.62 14.38 -13.78
CA LYS A 172 3.31 15.67 -13.87
C LYS A 172 4.20 15.97 -12.66
N LEU A 173 4.01 15.28 -11.53
CA LEU A 173 4.71 15.51 -10.26
C LEU A 173 6.12 14.89 -10.30
N LYS A 174 7.00 15.46 -11.13
CA LYS A 174 8.31 14.85 -11.44
C LYS A 174 9.28 14.82 -10.27
N LEU A 175 9.06 15.66 -9.25
CA LEU A 175 9.88 15.73 -8.04
C LEU A 175 9.32 14.89 -6.89
N LEU A 176 8.15 14.25 -7.04
CA LEU A 176 7.52 13.49 -5.97
C LEU A 176 8.41 12.32 -5.56
N PHE A 177 8.82 12.35 -4.29
CA PHE A 177 9.81 11.47 -3.67
C PHE A 177 9.14 10.47 -2.73
N GLU A 178 8.17 10.92 -1.91
CA GLU A 178 7.37 10.09 -1.01
C GLU A 178 5.88 10.28 -1.31
N LEU A 179 5.19 9.16 -1.53
CA LEU A 179 3.75 9.11 -1.72
C LEU A 179 3.15 8.15 -0.70
N ASP A 180 2.46 8.73 0.29
CA ASP A 180 1.73 7.98 1.30
C ASP A 180 0.22 8.24 1.17
N LEU A 181 -0.47 7.24 0.62
CA LEU A 181 -1.92 7.18 0.45
C LEU A 181 -2.57 6.19 1.42
N SER A 182 -1.84 5.75 2.43
CA SER A 182 -2.25 4.62 3.27
C SER A 182 -3.49 4.90 4.13
N ASN A 183 -4.21 3.85 4.51
CA ASN A 183 -5.41 3.93 5.35
C ASN A 183 -6.43 4.96 4.81
N ASN A 184 -6.89 4.71 3.59
CA ASN A 184 -7.89 5.51 2.88
C ASN A 184 -8.94 4.58 2.24
N ARG A 185 -9.76 5.10 1.33
CA ARG A 185 -10.80 4.37 0.60
C ARG A 185 -10.55 4.39 -0.91
N PHE A 186 -9.28 4.43 -1.34
CA PHE A 186 -8.95 4.37 -2.76
C PHE A 186 -9.27 3.00 -3.33
N ALA A 187 -9.90 2.96 -4.50
CA ALA A 187 -10.41 1.73 -5.10
C ALA A 187 -10.14 1.66 -6.61
N GLY A 188 -10.21 0.44 -7.15
CA GLY A 188 -9.92 0.13 -8.56
C GLY A 188 -8.55 -0.50 -8.73
N GLU A 189 -8.08 -0.58 -9.98
CA GLU A 189 -6.77 -1.18 -10.31
C GLU A 189 -5.59 -0.42 -9.70
N PHE A 190 -4.42 -1.06 -9.71
CA PHE A 190 -3.16 -0.44 -9.32
C PHE A 190 -2.96 0.93 -10.01
N PRO A 191 -2.52 1.98 -9.29
CA PRO A 191 -2.38 3.31 -9.86
C PRO A 191 -1.12 3.42 -10.73
N ASP A 192 -1.17 2.98 -12.00
CA ASP A 192 -0.03 2.98 -12.95
C ASP A 192 0.67 4.35 -13.11
N VAL A 193 -0.02 5.44 -12.75
CA VAL A 193 0.56 6.79 -12.71
C VAL A 193 1.82 6.86 -11.83
N VAL A 194 1.89 6.07 -10.75
CA VAL A 194 3.08 6.04 -9.86
C VAL A 194 4.30 5.48 -10.57
N LEU A 195 4.10 4.69 -11.62
CA LEU A 195 5.19 4.12 -12.40
C LEU A 195 5.95 5.19 -13.20
N GLN A 196 5.24 6.27 -13.56
CA GLN A 196 5.73 7.39 -14.37
C GLN A 196 6.46 8.48 -13.56
N LEU A 197 6.56 8.30 -12.23
CA LEU A 197 7.22 9.22 -11.33
C LEU A 197 8.72 8.89 -11.25
N PRO A 198 9.62 9.75 -11.77
CA PRO A 198 11.03 9.40 -11.89
C PRO A 198 11.78 9.48 -10.56
N ALA A 199 11.35 10.36 -9.64
CA ALA A 199 12.02 10.59 -8.36
C ALA A 199 11.48 9.75 -7.19
N LEU A 200 10.39 9.01 -7.40
CA LEU A 200 9.69 8.29 -6.33
C LEU A 200 10.59 7.21 -5.69
N LYS A 201 10.71 7.25 -4.36
CA LYS A 201 11.47 6.28 -3.54
C LYS A 201 10.61 5.54 -2.54
N PHE A 202 9.59 6.20 -1.99
CA PHE A 202 8.70 5.63 -0.99
C PHE A 202 7.28 5.59 -1.53
N LEU A 203 6.70 4.38 -1.59
CA LEU A 203 5.33 4.16 -2.02
C LEU A 203 4.56 3.41 -0.95
N ASP A 204 3.59 4.08 -0.33
CA ASP A 204 2.67 3.46 0.61
C ASP A 204 1.21 3.58 0.14
N LEU A 205 0.64 2.42 -0.19
CA LEU A 205 -0.75 2.23 -0.60
C LEU A 205 -1.52 1.32 0.36
N ARG A 206 -0.96 1.00 1.53
CA ARG A 206 -1.54 0.00 2.44
C ARG A 206 -2.91 0.41 2.97
N PHE A 207 -3.72 -0.56 3.38
CA PHE A 207 -5.09 -0.32 3.91
C PHE A 207 -5.93 0.52 2.95
N ASN A 208 -6.10 0.01 1.74
CA ASN A 208 -6.98 0.59 0.71
C ASN A 208 -7.80 -0.54 0.06
N GLU A 209 -8.49 -0.20 -1.00
CA GLU A 209 -9.38 -1.08 -1.75
C GLU A 209 -8.87 -1.32 -3.19
N PHE A 210 -7.55 -1.22 -3.41
CA PHE A 210 -6.97 -1.51 -4.72
C PHE A 210 -7.10 -2.99 -5.06
N GLU A 211 -7.35 -3.31 -6.33
CA GLU A 211 -7.63 -4.66 -6.80
C GLU A 211 -6.93 -5.00 -8.11
N GLY A 212 -7.09 -6.25 -8.55
CA GLY A 212 -6.49 -6.72 -9.80
C GLY A 212 -4.99 -7.00 -9.65
N LYS A 213 -4.24 -6.82 -10.74
CA LYS A 213 -2.82 -7.18 -10.81
C LYS A 213 -1.93 -6.00 -10.41
N VAL A 214 -0.78 -6.32 -9.82
CA VAL A 214 0.33 -5.37 -9.67
C VAL A 214 1.21 -5.47 -10.91
N PRO A 215 1.43 -4.37 -11.67
CA PRO A 215 2.30 -4.37 -12.83
C PRO A 215 3.73 -4.78 -12.45
N LYS A 216 4.36 -5.60 -13.30
CA LYS A 216 5.73 -6.07 -13.07
C LYS A 216 6.74 -4.91 -13.07
N GLU A 217 6.43 -3.84 -13.77
CA GLU A 217 7.23 -2.62 -13.91
C GLU A 217 7.45 -1.92 -12.57
N LEU A 218 6.59 -2.17 -11.57
CA LEU A 218 6.81 -1.70 -10.19
C LEU A 218 8.15 -2.22 -9.64
N PHE A 219 8.50 -3.47 -9.92
CA PHE A 219 9.72 -4.10 -9.43
C PHE A 219 10.96 -3.72 -10.26
N ASP A 220 10.79 -3.05 -11.41
CA ASP A 220 11.89 -2.46 -12.17
C ASP A 220 12.19 -1.02 -11.71
N LYS A 221 11.32 -0.39 -10.91
CA LYS A 221 11.56 0.96 -10.38
C LYS A 221 12.60 0.96 -9.29
N ASP A 222 13.37 2.03 -9.28
CA ASP A 222 14.35 2.35 -8.25
C ASP A 222 13.66 2.88 -6.98
N LEU A 223 12.84 2.04 -6.34
CA LEU A 223 12.17 2.31 -5.06
C LEU A 223 13.01 1.80 -3.88
N ASP A 224 12.90 2.46 -2.74
CA ASP A 224 13.48 2.02 -1.46
C ASP A 224 12.47 1.20 -0.64
N ALA A 225 11.20 1.63 -0.61
CA ALA A 225 10.16 0.94 0.15
C ALA A 225 8.84 0.80 -0.61
N ILE A 226 8.23 -0.37 -0.51
CA ILE A 226 6.91 -0.70 -1.10
C ILE A 226 6.00 -1.27 -0.01
N PHE A 227 4.93 -0.55 0.30
CA PHE A 227 3.86 -1.01 1.18
C PHE A 227 2.55 -1.08 0.41
N ILE A 228 2.08 -2.30 0.12
CA ILE A 228 0.80 -2.52 -0.58
C ILE A 228 -0.10 -3.51 0.16
N ASN A 229 0.18 -3.74 1.44
CA ASN A 229 -0.55 -4.69 2.29
C ASN A 229 -1.97 -4.22 2.62
N HIS A 230 -2.86 -5.16 2.93
CA HIS A 230 -4.30 -4.90 3.15
C HIS A 230 -4.94 -4.18 1.97
N ASN A 231 -4.94 -4.86 0.83
CA ASN A 231 -5.66 -4.50 -0.39
C ASN A 231 -6.34 -5.77 -0.93
N ARG A 232 -6.87 -5.71 -2.15
CA ARG A 232 -7.50 -6.84 -2.86
C ARG A 232 -6.69 -7.24 -4.10
N PHE A 233 -5.37 -7.05 -4.09
CA PHE A 233 -4.51 -7.43 -5.21
C PHE A 233 -4.52 -8.95 -5.38
N SER A 234 -4.64 -9.43 -6.61
CA SER A 234 -4.56 -10.86 -6.94
C SER A 234 -3.66 -11.08 -8.15
N PHE A 235 -2.46 -11.57 -7.87
CA PHE A 235 -1.41 -11.75 -8.87
C PHE A 235 -0.36 -12.76 -8.41
N GLN A 236 0.42 -13.30 -9.34
CA GLN A 236 1.61 -14.10 -9.03
C GLN A 236 2.83 -13.18 -9.06
N LEU A 237 3.77 -13.35 -8.13
CA LEU A 237 5.00 -12.56 -8.17
C LEU A 237 5.75 -12.84 -9.49
N PRO A 238 6.15 -11.78 -10.23
CA PRO A 238 6.77 -11.94 -11.55
C PRO A 238 8.26 -12.28 -11.43
N ASP A 239 8.87 -12.82 -12.49
CA ASP A 239 10.29 -13.20 -12.50
C ASP A 239 11.26 -12.02 -12.30
N ASN A 240 10.82 -10.79 -12.58
CA ASN A 240 11.60 -9.59 -12.32
C ASN A 240 11.46 -9.06 -10.88
N PHE A 241 10.71 -9.74 -9.99
CA PHE A 241 10.59 -9.39 -8.58
C PHE A 241 11.97 -9.17 -7.93
N GLY A 242 12.91 -10.07 -8.26
CA GLY A 242 14.29 -10.01 -7.79
C GLY A 242 15.13 -8.81 -8.25
N LYS A 243 14.67 -8.05 -9.25
CA LYS A 243 15.37 -6.85 -9.75
C LYS A 243 15.14 -5.62 -8.87
N SER A 244 14.12 -5.66 -8.02
CA SER A 244 13.74 -4.53 -7.21
C SER A 244 14.86 -4.18 -6.22
N PRO A 245 15.28 -2.90 -6.14
CA PRO A 245 16.34 -2.47 -5.25
C PRO A 245 15.85 -2.16 -3.83
N VAL A 246 14.59 -2.47 -3.52
CA VAL A 246 13.95 -2.11 -2.24
C VAL A 246 14.68 -2.69 -1.03
N SER A 247 14.65 -1.92 0.04
CA SER A 247 15.07 -2.34 1.38
C SER A 247 13.92 -2.95 2.18
N VAL A 248 12.67 -2.53 1.93
CA VAL A 248 11.48 -3.04 2.61
C VAL A 248 10.34 -3.30 1.62
N ILE A 249 9.73 -4.48 1.71
CA ILE A 249 8.54 -4.80 0.94
C ILE A 249 7.49 -5.57 1.76
N VAL A 250 6.28 -5.03 1.82
CA VAL A 250 5.15 -5.58 2.57
C VAL A 250 3.97 -5.81 1.64
N LEU A 251 3.72 -7.09 1.35
CA LEU A 251 2.66 -7.56 0.45
C LEU A 251 1.49 -8.22 1.20
N ALA A 252 1.53 -8.19 2.54
CA ALA A 252 0.64 -8.98 3.38
C ALA A 252 -0.84 -8.67 3.18
N ASN A 253 -1.72 -9.61 3.54
CA ASN A 253 -3.18 -9.43 3.49
C ASN A 253 -3.66 -8.99 2.10
N ASN A 254 -3.43 -9.86 1.13
CA ASN A 254 -3.87 -9.72 -0.26
C ASN A 254 -4.24 -11.12 -0.79
N ASN A 255 -4.46 -11.24 -2.10
CA ASN A 255 -4.74 -12.49 -2.81
C ASN A 255 -3.58 -12.89 -3.75
N PHE A 256 -2.32 -12.60 -3.37
CA PHE A 256 -1.15 -13.11 -4.10
C PHE A 256 -1.13 -14.63 -4.07
N HIS A 257 -0.74 -15.28 -5.16
CA HIS A 257 -0.76 -16.75 -5.28
C HIS A 257 0.39 -17.24 -6.14
N GLY A 258 0.46 -18.56 -6.38
CA GLY A 258 1.60 -19.17 -7.08
C GLY A 258 2.78 -19.43 -6.15
N CYS A 259 3.99 -19.22 -6.65
CA CYS A 259 5.24 -19.43 -5.93
C CYS A 259 5.92 -18.10 -5.56
N VAL A 260 6.81 -18.17 -4.57
CA VAL A 260 7.82 -17.13 -4.36
C VAL A 260 8.95 -17.40 -5.37
N PRO A 261 9.28 -16.46 -6.28
CA PRO A 261 10.22 -16.73 -7.36
C PRO A 261 11.66 -16.80 -6.84
N ALA A 262 12.47 -17.70 -7.41
CA ALA A 262 13.90 -17.83 -7.07
C ALA A 262 14.69 -16.54 -7.30
N SER A 263 14.21 -15.66 -8.18
CA SER A 263 14.76 -14.32 -8.39
C SER A 263 14.87 -13.51 -7.09
N LEU A 264 14.06 -13.82 -6.05
CA LEU A 264 14.13 -13.17 -4.74
C LEU A 264 15.57 -13.10 -4.19
N GLY A 265 16.41 -14.12 -4.39
CA GLY A 265 17.81 -14.10 -3.95
C GLY A 265 18.65 -12.95 -4.55
N ASN A 266 18.25 -12.40 -5.70
CA ASN A 266 18.92 -11.25 -6.33
C ASN A 266 18.73 -9.94 -5.55
N MET A 267 17.79 -9.89 -4.61
CA MET A 267 17.55 -8.73 -3.73
C MET A 267 18.51 -8.67 -2.53
N SER A 268 19.42 -9.64 -2.42
CA SER A 268 20.39 -9.82 -1.32
C SER A 268 21.20 -8.58 -0.94
N LYS A 269 21.42 -7.65 -1.88
CA LYS A 269 22.20 -6.43 -1.64
C LYS A 269 21.49 -5.41 -0.73
N ASN A 270 20.17 -5.28 -0.85
CA ASN A 270 19.43 -4.17 -0.25
C ASN A 270 18.32 -4.61 0.71
N LEU A 271 17.71 -5.77 0.48
CA LEU A 271 16.51 -6.19 1.19
C LEU A 271 16.79 -6.49 2.66
N ASN A 272 16.03 -5.82 3.54
CA ASN A 272 16.09 -5.96 5.00
C ASN A 272 14.81 -6.58 5.57
N GLU A 273 13.64 -6.25 5.01
CA GLU A 273 12.36 -6.74 5.51
C GLU A 273 11.46 -7.22 4.37
N LEU A 274 10.96 -8.45 4.51
CA LEU A 274 10.06 -9.09 3.56
C LEU A 274 8.87 -9.69 4.30
N VAL A 275 7.68 -9.15 4.03
CA VAL A 275 6.43 -9.62 4.64
C VAL A 275 5.45 -10.03 3.55
N LEU A 276 5.26 -11.34 3.41
CA LEU A 276 4.37 -12.02 2.46
C LEU A 276 3.13 -12.64 3.14
N ALA A 277 2.95 -12.36 4.43
CA ALA A 277 1.95 -13.02 5.27
C ALA A 277 0.50 -12.87 4.77
N HIS A 278 -0.38 -13.81 5.10
CA HIS A 278 -1.81 -13.74 4.76
C HIS A 278 -2.05 -13.56 3.25
N ASN A 279 -1.59 -14.53 2.48
CA ASN A 279 -1.77 -14.61 1.03
C ASN A 279 -2.12 -16.07 0.63
N GLY A 280 -2.07 -16.36 -0.67
CA GLY A 280 -2.32 -17.68 -1.25
C GLY A 280 -1.07 -18.34 -1.85
N PHE A 281 0.15 -18.01 -1.42
CA PHE A 281 1.37 -18.68 -1.91
C PHE A 281 1.32 -20.16 -1.57
N HIS A 282 1.49 -21.05 -2.56
CA HIS A 282 1.16 -22.48 -2.43
C HIS A 282 2.23 -23.43 -2.99
N SER A 283 3.48 -22.97 -3.07
CA SER A 283 4.64 -23.74 -3.56
C SER A 283 5.70 -23.85 -2.46
N CYS A 284 6.73 -24.66 -2.68
CA CYS A 284 7.94 -24.66 -1.86
C CYS A 284 8.62 -23.29 -1.90
N LEU A 285 9.30 -22.93 -0.81
CA LEU A 285 10.20 -21.78 -0.78
C LEU A 285 11.46 -22.09 -1.61
N PRO A 286 11.96 -21.13 -2.41
CA PRO A 286 13.19 -21.32 -3.16
C PRO A 286 14.40 -21.34 -2.22
N LYS A 287 15.42 -22.16 -2.52
CA LYS A 287 16.68 -22.20 -1.75
C LYS A 287 17.44 -20.87 -1.78
N GLU A 288 17.21 -20.07 -2.82
CA GLU A 288 17.81 -18.76 -3.04
C GLU A 288 17.47 -17.75 -1.91
N ILE A 289 16.50 -18.03 -1.02
CA ILE A 289 16.29 -17.23 0.20
C ILE A 289 17.54 -17.16 1.07
N GLY A 290 18.41 -18.19 1.07
CA GLY A 290 19.66 -18.18 1.82
C GLY A 290 20.65 -17.11 1.37
N MET A 291 20.49 -16.59 0.16
CA MET A 291 21.30 -15.48 -0.35
C MET A 291 20.98 -14.15 0.35
N LEU A 292 19.83 -14.04 1.04
CA LEU A 292 19.34 -12.80 1.66
C LEU A 292 20.04 -12.51 3.00
N LYS A 293 21.35 -12.28 2.96
CA LYS A 293 22.22 -12.10 4.14
C LYS A 293 21.85 -10.92 5.03
N ASN A 294 21.22 -9.89 4.47
CA ASN A 294 20.85 -8.65 5.18
C ASN A 294 19.42 -8.66 5.72
N VAL A 295 18.60 -9.66 5.41
CA VAL A 295 17.20 -9.70 5.85
C VAL A 295 17.13 -9.96 7.35
N ARG A 296 16.43 -9.06 8.05
CA ARG A 296 16.17 -9.09 9.50
C ARG A 296 14.78 -9.62 9.82
N LEU A 297 13.79 -9.33 8.97
CA LEU A 297 12.41 -9.82 9.11
C LEU A 297 11.99 -10.58 7.85
N PHE A 298 11.66 -11.86 8.01
CA PHE A 298 11.08 -12.70 6.98
C PHE A 298 9.78 -13.34 7.48
N ASP A 299 8.64 -12.87 6.97
CA ASP A 299 7.33 -13.40 7.34
C ASP A 299 6.60 -13.93 6.10
N VAL A 300 6.36 -15.24 6.05
CA VAL A 300 5.55 -15.94 5.04
C VAL A 300 4.38 -16.69 5.69
N SER A 301 4.00 -16.30 6.89
CA SER A 301 2.93 -16.96 7.65
C SER A 301 1.56 -16.84 6.98
N HIS A 302 0.62 -17.70 7.37
CA HIS A 302 -0.76 -17.67 6.85
C HIS A 302 -0.80 -17.72 5.32
N ASN A 303 -0.12 -18.74 4.79
CA ASN A 303 -0.10 -19.05 3.37
C ASN A 303 -0.41 -20.55 3.20
N ARG A 304 -0.16 -21.07 2.00
CA ARG A 304 -0.30 -22.48 1.64
C ARG A 304 1.04 -23.09 1.26
N VAL A 305 2.15 -22.55 1.74
CA VAL A 305 3.51 -23.01 1.41
C VAL A 305 3.65 -24.47 1.81
N VAL A 306 4.17 -25.29 0.90
CA VAL A 306 4.36 -26.74 1.06
C VAL A 306 5.85 -27.09 1.07
N GLY A 307 6.16 -28.37 1.32
CA GLY A 307 7.52 -28.88 1.29
C GLY A 307 8.29 -28.60 2.58
N GLU A 308 9.60 -28.76 2.52
CA GLU A 308 10.50 -28.50 3.64
C GLU A 308 10.93 -27.04 3.68
N LEU A 309 11.26 -26.54 4.86
CA LEU A 309 11.95 -25.26 4.99
C LEU A 309 13.37 -25.43 4.39
N PRO A 310 13.78 -24.65 3.37
CA PRO A 310 15.08 -24.83 2.73
C PRO A 310 16.20 -24.72 3.75
N LYS A 311 17.13 -25.68 3.77
CA LYS A 311 18.27 -25.68 4.70
C LYS A 311 19.11 -24.42 4.60
N GLU A 312 19.15 -23.79 3.42
CA GLU A 312 19.84 -22.54 3.13
C GLU A 312 19.31 -21.36 3.95
N ILE A 313 18.17 -21.48 4.63
CA ILE A 313 17.69 -20.44 5.55
C ILE A 313 18.70 -20.16 6.69
N VAL A 314 19.56 -21.12 7.04
CA VAL A 314 20.66 -20.92 8.01
C VAL A 314 21.71 -19.93 7.51
N GLU A 315 21.73 -19.68 6.20
CA GLU A 315 22.63 -18.72 5.59
C GLU A 315 22.13 -17.28 5.75
N MET A 316 20.89 -17.03 6.18
CA MET A 316 20.37 -15.68 6.44
C MET A 316 20.94 -15.08 7.73
N GLU A 317 22.20 -14.65 7.68
CA GLU A 317 23.03 -14.25 8.84
C GLU A 317 22.45 -13.11 9.70
N SER A 318 21.70 -12.18 9.11
CA SER A 318 21.10 -11.04 9.83
C SER A 318 19.67 -11.31 10.34
N LEU A 319 19.14 -12.53 10.19
CA LEU A 319 17.74 -12.82 10.48
C LEU A 319 17.43 -12.72 11.98
N GLU A 320 16.52 -11.81 12.33
CA GLU A 320 16.07 -11.57 13.69
C GLU A 320 14.69 -12.16 13.94
N GLN A 321 13.81 -12.11 12.95
CA GLN A 321 12.44 -12.58 13.03
C GLN A 321 12.09 -13.43 11.81
N LEU A 322 11.76 -14.69 12.08
CA LEU A 322 11.28 -15.66 11.10
C LEU A 322 9.86 -16.08 11.48
N ASN A 323 8.91 -15.89 10.57
CA ASN A 323 7.55 -16.36 10.77
C ASN A 323 7.08 -17.20 9.57
N VAL A 324 6.90 -18.50 9.83
CA VAL A 324 6.44 -19.50 8.85
C VAL A 324 5.15 -20.19 9.30
N ALA A 325 4.51 -19.69 10.37
CA ALA A 325 3.31 -20.27 10.96
C ALA A 325 2.15 -20.36 9.96
N HIS A 326 1.18 -21.24 10.22
CA HIS A 326 -0.04 -21.34 9.39
C HIS A 326 0.27 -21.55 7.90
N ASN A 327 1.11 -22.56 7.63
CA ASN A 327 1.44 -23.09 6.31
C ASN A 327 1.28 -24.62 6.28
N MET A 328 1.56 -25.25 5.14
CA MET A 328 1.57 -26.71 4.94
C MET A 328 2.99 -27.28 4.88
N LEU A 329 3.94 -26.65 5.59
CA LEU A 329 5.33 -27.09 5.68
C LEU A 329 5.44 -28.45 6.40
N ARG A 330 6.45 -29.23 6.01
CA ARG A 330 6.79 -30.55 6.57
C ARG A 330 8.30 -30.65 6.78
N GLY A 331 8.76 -31.74 7.37
CA GLY A 331 10.20 -32.00 7.61
C GLY A 331 10.69 -31.46 8.95
N THR A 332 12.01 -31.40 9.12
CA THR A 332 12.68 -30.95 10.33
C THR A 332 13.20 -29.53 10.19
N ILE A 333 13.33 -28.82 11.32
CA ILE A 333 14.08 -27.56 11.35
C ILE A 333 15.56 -27.87 11.06
N PRO A 334 16.24 -27.16 10.15
CA PRO A 334 17.66 -27.35 9.90
C PRO A 334 18.51 -27.16 11.18
N GLU A 335 19.47 -28.05 11.43
CA GLU A 335 20.45 -27.93 12.53
C GLU A 335 21.23 -26.60 12.44
N GLY A 336 21.48 -25.96 13.59
CA GLY A 336 22.07 -24.61 13.69
C GLY A 336 21.07 -23.49 14.01
N GLN A 337 19.79 -23.82 14.14
CA GLN A 337 18.69 -22.88 14.42
C GLN A 337 18.11 -22.96 15.84
N GLU A 338 18.79 -23.58 16.81
CA GLU A 338 18.32 -23.62 18.20
C GLU A 338 18.08 -22.21 18.78
N LEU A 339 18.79 -21.19 18.25
CA LEU A 339 18.59 -19.77 18.58
C LEU A 339 17.48 -19.07 17.74
N LEU A 340 17.08 -19.64 16.61
CA LEU A 340 16.00 -19.15 15.74
C LEU A 340 14.64 -19.77 16.11
N ALA A 341 14.62 -20.98 16.66
CA ALA A 341 13.42 -21.62 17.21
C ALA A 341 12.84 -20.84 18.41
N GLU A 342 13.66 -20.14 19.19
CA GLU A 342 13.22 -19.26 20.29
C GLU A 342 12.64 -17.91 19.78
N LYS A 343 13.06 -17.48 18.57
CA LYS A 343 12.62 -16.22 17.93
C LYS A 343 11.48 -16.41 16.92
N ALA A 344 11.25 -17.63 16.45
CA ALA A 344 10.16 -17.99 15.56
C ALA A 344 8.87 -18.21 16.37
N LYS A 345 7.90 -17.31 16.25
CA LYS A 345 6.53 -17.55 16.73
C LYS A 345 5.82 -18.54 15.80
N ALA A 346 6.24 -19.80 15.79
CA ALA A 346 5.63 -20.81 14.94
C ALA A 346 4.67 -21.70 15.74
N GLU A 347 3.38 -21.42 15.65
CA GLU A 347 2.34 -22.30 16.19
C GLU A 347 2.29 -23.66 15.46
N ASN A 348 2.83 -23.74 14.24
CA ASN A 348 2.99 -24.99 13.49
C ASN A 348 4.14 -25.88 13.99
N LEU A 349 5.05 -25.36 14.84
CA LEU A 349 6.16 -26.16 15.37
C LEU A 349 5.69 -27.23 16.36
N PHE A 350 4.64 -26.96 17.13
CA PHE A 350 4.03 -27.96 18.01
C PHE A 350 3.46 -29.17 17.23
N ALA A 351 3.09 -28.98 15.96
CA ALA A 351 2.61 -30.06 15.10
C ALA A 351 3.74 -30.83 14.38
N MET A 352 4.90 -30.20 14.15
CA MET A 352 6.06 -30.88 13.51
C MET A 352 6.95 -31.63 14.51
N GLN A 353 6.96 -31.22 15.78
CA GLN A 353 7.74 -31.89 16.83
C GLN A 353 7.02 -33.10 17.45
N ILE A 354 5.73 -33.25 17.18
CA ILE A 354 4.93 -34.40 17.58
C ILE A 354 4.47 -35.08 16.29
N GLY A 355 5.17 -36.14 15.88
CA GLY A 355 4.70 -37.00 14.80
C GLY A 355 3.31 -37.55 15.13
N PHE A 356 2.28 -36.96 14.54
CA PHE A 356 0.98 -37.59 14.41
C PHE A 356 0.89 -38.20 13.01
N VAL A 357 0.92 -39.54 13.03
CA VAL A 357 0.39 -40.45 12.00
C VAL A 357 -1.08 -40.15 11.77
#